data_AF-A0A6L9W8U6-F1
#
_entry.id   AF-A0A6L9W8U6-F1
#
_cell.length_a   1.000
_cell.length_b   1.000
_cell.length_c   1.000
_cell.angle_alpha   90.00
_cell.angle_beta   90.00
_cell.angle_gamma   90.00
#
_symmetry.space_group_name_H-M   'P 1'
#
loop_
_entity.id
_entity.type
_entity.pdbx_description
1 polymer ?
#
loop_
_entity_poly.entity_id
_entity_poly.type
_entity_poly.pdbx_seq_one_letter_code
_entity_poly.pdbx_strand_id
1 'polypeptide(L)'
;MIRDEAIGACSASDFRTCPEVPGRVIRYLVLEQQPLVREDLTAAPMADGRPTLVAPGLRPGDPVGVWGRADQGCFDITALNPPPSPDEVFRYFQTLPLPQLTTQHQPPGDGLTGLPVIFYTDSPTTQTFTVDIRGFQVTIEATAQQFTWHTGDTTGQITSTDPG
;
A
#
# COMPACT_ATOMS: atom_id res chain seq x y z
N MET A 1 -35.08 -3.09 -1.90
CA MET A 1 -34.64 -1.93 -1.09
C MET A 1 -33.15 -2.08 -0.90
N ILE A 2 -32.35 -1.19 -1.49
CA ILE A 2 -30.88 -1.23 -1.41
C ILE A 2 -30.51 -0.74 -0.01
N ARG A 3 -29.72 -1.53 0.73
CA ARG A 3 -29.21 -1.18 2.06
C ARG A 3 -27.73 -0.89 1.91
N ASP A 4 -27.34 0.36 2.08
CA ASP A 4 -25.99 0.83 1.79
C ASP A 4 -25.63 2.00 2.72
N GLU A 5 -24.51 1.85 3.42
CA GLU A 5 -23.99 2.77 4.43
C GLU A 5 -23.50 4.09 3.82
N ALA A 6 -22.96 4.07 2.59
CA ALA A 6 -22.41 5.24 1.92
C ALA A 6 -23.50 6.20 1.42
N ILE A 7 -24.71 5.69 1.16
CA ILE A 7 -25.86 6.50 0.71
C ILE A 7 -26.95 6.66 1.79
N GLY A 8 -26.69 6.22 3.02
CA GLY A 8 -27.58 6.45 4.18
C GLY A 8 -28.93 5.75 4.12
N ALA A 9 -29.09 4.73 3.27
CA ALA A 9 -30.33 3.99 3.11
C ALA A 9 -30.39 2.79 4.07
N CYS A 10 -30.53 3.04 5.38
CA CYS A 10 -30.44 1.96 6.38
C CYS A 10 -31.51 2.04 7.49
N SER A 11 -31.90 0.86 8.01
CA SER A 11 -32.68 0.72 9.23
C SER A 11 -31.73 0.66 10.44
N ALA A 12 -32.16 1.15 11.62
CA ALA A 12 -31.35 1.17 12.84
C ALA A 12 -30.84 -0.21 13.31
N SER A 13 -31.35 -1.30 12.73
CA SER A 13 -30.93 -2.68 12.99
C SER A 13 -29.78 -3.18 12.11
N ASP A 14 -29.40 -2.43 11.06
CA ASP A 14 -28.43 -2.89 10.06
C ASP A 14 -26.97 -2.76 10.52
N PHE A 15 -26.69 -1.87 11.48
CA PHE A 15 -25.37 -1.70 12.07
C PHE A 15 -25.46 -1.68 13.59
N ARG A 16 -24.74 -2.58 14.23
CA ARG A 16 -24.54 -2.53 15.68
C ARG A 16 -23.17 -1.95 15.97
N THR A 17 -23.08 -1.08 16.95
CA THR A 17 -21.79 -0.61 17.45
C THR A 17 -21.02 -1.79 18.03
N CYS A 18 -19.82 -2.03 17.51
CA CYS A 18 -18.89 -3.01 18.04
C CYS A 18 -18.04 -2.42 19.16
N PRO A 19 -17.49 -3.24 20.07
CA PRO A 19 -16.58 -2.75 21.10
C PRO A 19 -15.34 -2.13 20.45
N GLU A 20 -14.99 -0.92 20.86
CA GLU A 20 -13.74 -0.27 20.48
C GLU A 20 -12.61 -0.81 21.36
N VAL A 21 -11.61 -1.44 20.74
CA VAL A 21 -10.42 -1.94 21.42
C VAL A 21 -9.20 -1.27 20.77
N PRO A 22 -8.30 -0.64 21.56
CA PRO A 22 -7.12 0.00 21.02
C PRO A 22 -6.30 -0.95 20.13
N GLY A 23 -5.94 -0.47 18.93
CA GLY A 23 -5.16 -1.25 17.96
C GLY A 23 -5.93 -2.34 17.22
N ARG A 24 -7.26 -2.44 17.38
CA ARG A 24 -8.09 -3.38 16.64
C ARG A 24 -9.15 -2.69 15.80
N VAL A 25 -9.40 -3.25 14.61
CA VAL A 25 -10.49 -2.85 13.73
C VAL A 25 -11.59 -3.90 13.86
N ILE A 26 -12.55 -3.65 14.75
CA ILE A 26 -13.69 -4.54 14.95
C ILE A 26 -14.91 -3.91 14.27
N ARG A 27 -15.49 -4.60 13.29
CA ARG A 27 -16.65 -4.12 12.53
C ARG A 27 -17.81 -5.09 12.56
N TYR A 28 -19.02 -4.55 12.54
CA TYR A 28 -20.23 -5.36 12.41
C TYR A 28 -20.41 -5.72 10.95
N LEU A 29 -20.27 -7.01 10.61
CA LEU A 29 -20.32 -7.49 9.25
C LEU A 29 -21.33 -8.63 9.12
N VAL A 30 -21.83 -8.79 7.89
CA VAL A 30 -22.54 -9.99 7.47
C VAL A 30 -21.54 -10.86 6.73
N LEU A 31 -21.25 -12.03 7.29
CA LEU A 31 -20.40 -13.00 6.63
C LEU A 31 -21.26 -13.86 5.71
N GLU A 32 -20.94 -13.82 4.42
CA GLU A 32 -21.54 -14.70 3.42
C GLU A 32 -20.50 -15.70 2.93
N GLN A 33 -20.95 -16.91 2.64
CA GLN A 33 -20.11 -17.98 2.12
C GLN A 33 -20.82 -18.71 0.97
N GLN A 34 -20.03 -19.20 0.03
CA GLN A 34 -20.49 -20.05 -1.06
C GLN A 34 -19.57 -21.28 -1.11
N PRO A 35 -20.12 -22.51 -1.05
CA PRO A 35 -19.32 -23.71 -1.18
C PRO A 35 -18.64 -23.79 -2.55
N LEU A 36 -17.41 -24.30 -2.56
CA LEU A 36 -16.70 -24.68 -3.77
C LEU A 36 -16.67 -26.20 -3.92
N VAL A 37 -16.63 -26.69 -5.15
CA VAL A 37 -16.36 -28.10 -5.45
C VAL A 37 -14.96 -28.46 -4.99
N ARG A 38 -14.85 -29.56 -4.24
CA ARG A 38 -13.60 -30.15 -3.75
C ARG A 38 -13.03 -31.12 -4.78
N GLU A 39 -11.79 -31.54 -4.57
CA GLU A 39 -11.10 -32.54 -5.42
C GLU A 39 -11.85 -33.88 -5.54
N ASP A 40 -12.60 -34.27 -4.51
CA ASP A 40 -13.41 -35.49 -4.51
C ASP A 40 -14.80 -35.31 -5.15
N LEU A 41 -15.03 -34.19 -5.85
CA LEU A 41 -16.30 -33.80 -6.47
C LEU A 41 -17.47 -33.63 -5.47
N THR A 42 -17.16 -33.44 -4.19
CA THR A 42 -18.14 -33.04 -3.17
C THR A 42 -18.03 -31.54 -2.88
N ALA A 43 -18.96 -31.00 -2.09
CA ALA A 43 -18.86 -29.64 -1.57
C ALA A 43 -19.22 -29.64 -0.08
N ALA A 44 -18.69 -28.66 0.66
CA ALA A 44 -19.12 -28.44 2.03
C ALA A 44 -20.63 -28.16 2.09
N PRO A 45 -21.33 -28.46 3.21
CA PRO A 45 -22.71 -28.05 3.40
C PRO A 45 -22.89 -26.55 3.18
N MET A 46 -24.08 -26.15 2.76
CA MET A 46 -24.46 -24.75 2.65
C MET A 46 -24.40 -24.08 4.03
N ALA A 47 -24.43 -22.75 4.04
CA ALA A 47 -24.36 -21.97 5.27
C ALA A 47 -25.46 -22.29 6.29
N ASP A 48 -26.61 -22.79 5.84
CA ASP A 48 -27.73 -23.24 6.67
C ASP A 48 -27.64 -24.72 7.10
N GLY A 49 -26.51 -25.38 6.85
CA GLY A 49 -26.25 -26.77 7.21
C GLY A 49 -26.85 -27.81 6.24
N ARG A 50 -27.56 -27.39 5.19
CA ARG A 50 -28.09 -28.34 4.19
C ARG A 50 -26.95 -28.94 3.36
N PRO A 51 -27.04 -30.23 2.98
CA PRO A 51 -26.05 -30.84 2.11
C PRO A 51 -26.03 -30.14 0.75
N THR A 52 -24.83 -29.92 0.23
CA THR A 52 -24.63 -29.29 -1.08
C THR A 52 -24.56 -30.36 -2.16
N LEU A 53 -25.47 -30.28 -3.14
CA LEU A 53 -25.46 -31.16 -4.30
C LEU A 53 -24.58 -30.55 -5.39
N VAL A 54 -23.54 -31.28 -5.80
CA VAL A 54 -22.67 -30.88 -6.90
C VAL A 54 -23.27 -31.37 -8.21
N ALA A 55 -23.60 -30.43 -9.10
CA ALA A 55 -24.17 -30.77 -10.41
C ALA A 55 -23.11 -31.47 -11.29
N PRO A 56 -23.51 -32.45 -12.13
CA PRO A 56 -22.59 -33.08 -13.07
C PRO A 56 -21.94 -32.04 -14.00
N GLY A 57 -20.62 -32.15 -14.18
CA GLY A 57 -19.85 -31.26 -15.07
C GLY A 57 -19.13 -30.11 -14.37
N LEU A 58 -19.41 -29.84 -13.10
CA LEU A 58 -18.61 -28.92 -12.29
C LEU A 58 -17.26 -29.54 -11.90
N ARG A 59 -16.24 -28.70 -11.81
CA ARG A 59 -14.84 -29.06 -11.56
C ARG A 59 -14.39 -28.53 -10.20
N PRO A 60 -13.32 -29.08 -9.60
CA PRO A 60 -12.73 -28.53 -8.39
C PRO A 60 -12.45 -27.02 -8.51
N GLY A 61 -12.88 -26.27 -7.50
CA GLY A 61 -12.82 -24.80 -7.47
C GLY A 61 -14.04 -24.09 -8.05
N ASP A 62 -14.93 -24.77 -8.77
CA ASP A 62 -16.17 -24.16 -9.24
C ASP A 62 -17.10 -23.84 -8.07
N PRO A 63 -17.80 -22.68 -8.08
CA PRO A 63 -18.78 -22.34 -7.05
C PRO A 63 -20.06 -23.16 -7.20
N VAL A 64 -20.65 -23.58 -6.08
CA VAL A 64 -21.89 -24.36 -6.02
C VAL A 64 -22.96 -23.64 -5.22
N GLY A 65 -24.16 -23.55 -5.78
CA GLY A 65 -25.31 -22.91 -5.13
C GLY A 65 -25.19 -21.38 -5.11
N VAL A 66 -25.94 -20.74 -4.21
CA VAL A 66 -25.92 -19.28 -4.02
C VAL A 66 -25.05 -18.90 -2.83
N TRP A 67 -24.63 -17.64 -2.77
CA TRP A 67 -24.10 -17.06 -1.54
C TRP A 67 -25.14 -17.17 -0.43
N GLY A 68 -24.73 -17.76 0.69
CA GLY A 68 -25.54 -17.92 1.88
C GLY A 68 -24.92 -17.18 3.06
N ARG A 69 -25.75 -16.56 3.89
CA ARG A 69 -25.31 -15.95 5.14
C ARG A 69 -24.78 -17.02 6.09
N ALA A 70 -23.48 -16.96 6.39
CA ALA A 70 -22.80 -17.82 7.34
C ALA A 70 -22.99 -17.31 8.77
N ASP A 71 -22.80 -16.02 8.97
CA ASP A 71 -22.81 -15.41 10.29
C ASP A 71 -23.09 -13.89 10.18
N GLN A 72 -23.41 -13.27 11.30
CA GLN A 72 -23.51 -11.83 11.43
C GLN A 72 -23.07 -11.40 12.82
N GLY A 73 -22.08 -10.51 12.91
CA GLY A 73 -21.53 -10.12 14.19
C GLY A 73 -20.41 -9.12 14.09
N CYS A 74 -19.81 -8.84 15.24
CA CYS A 74 -18.60 -8.05 15.33
C CYS A 74 -17.39 -8.93 15.05
N PHE A 75 -16.73 -8.70 13.92
CA PHE A 75 -15.53 -9.42 13.54
C PHE A 75 -14.31 -8.53 13.71
N ASP A 76 -13.26 -9.09 14.31
CA ASP A 76 -11.93 -8.48 14.33
C ASP A 76 -11.29 -8.68 12.96
N ILE A 77 -11.29 -7.61 12.17
CA ILE A 77 -10.72 -7.59 10.82
C ILE A 77 -9.36 -6.90 10.79
N THR A 78 -8.70 -6.74 11.94
CA THR A 78 -7.38 -6.10 12.03
C THR A 78 -6.36 -6.77 11.10
N ALA A 79 -6.42 -8.10 11.01
CA ALA A 79 -5.52 -8.87 10.15
C ALA A 79 -5.85 -8.77 8.64
N LEU A 80 -7.02 -8.23 8.25
CA LEU A 80 -7.38 -8.09 6.84
C LEU A 80 -6.68 -6.92 6.16
N ASN A 81 -6.19 -5.93 6.93
CA ASN A 81 -5.40 -4.82 6.42
C ASN A 81 -4.23 -4.54 7.39
N PRO A 82 -3.24 -5.44 7.47
CA PRO A 82 -2.12 -5.25 8.39
C PRO A 82 -1.35 -3.97 8.02
N PRO A 83 -0.66 -3.33 8.99
CA PRO A 83 0.19 -2.18 8.72
C PRO A 83 1.18 -2.46 7.58
N PRO A 84 1.58 -1.43 6.80
CA PRO A 84 2.55 -1.60 5.74
C PRO A 84 3.85 -2.21 6.26
N SER A 85 4.36 -3.21 5.53
CA SER A 85 5.66 -3.80 5.85
C SER A 85 6.81 -2.87 5.43
N PRO A 86 8.02 -3.01 6.02
CA PRO A 86 9.18 -2.24 5.58
C PRO A 86 9.47 -2.34 4.08
N ASP A 87 9.34 -3.54 3.49
CA ASP A 87 9.55 -3.76 2.06
C ASP A 87 8.49 -3.06 1.19
N GLU A 88 7.24 -3.01 1.67
CA GLU A 88 6.17 -2.27 1.01
C GLU A 88 6.48 -0.77 1.01
N VAL A 89 6.84 -0.21 2.18
CA VAL A 89 7.24 1.21 2.31
C VAL A 89 8.44 1.52 1.41
N PHE A 90 9.43 0.63 1.35
CA PHE A 90 10.61 0.81 0.51
C PHE A 90 10.27 0.84 -0.98
N ARG A 91 9.37 -0.03 -1.45
CA ARG A 91 8.88 0.02 -2.84
C ARG A 91 8.18 1.35 -3.17
N TYR A 92 7.40 1.89 -2.23
CA TYR A 92 6.82 3.23 -2.41
C TYR A 92 7.90 4.31 -2.47
N PHE A 93 8.90 4.25 -1.59
CA PHE A 93 10.05 5.16 -1.60
C PHE A 93 10.76 5.19 -2.98
N GLN A 94 10.95 4.03 -3.62
CA GLN A 94 11.58 3.94 -4.94
C GLN A 94 10.81 4.66 -6.06
N THR A 95 9.51 4.90 -5.87
CA THR A 95 8.64 5.57 -6.85
C THR A 95 8.41 7.05 -6.54
N LEU A 96 8.92 7.55 -5.40
CA LEU A 96 8.79 8.95 -5.05
C LEU A 96 9.50 9.81 -6.08
N PRO A 97 8.94 10.98 -6.43
CA PRO A 97 9.60 11.91 -7.32
C PRO A 97 10.93 12.34 -6.70
N LEU A 98 12.04 12.02 -7.36
CA LEU A 98 13.35 12.46 -6.93
C LEU A 98 13.42 13.99 -7.03
N PRO A 99 14.03 14.67 -6.04
CA PRO A 99 14.25 16.09 -6.14
C PRO A 99 15.20 16.37 -7.29
N GLN A 100 14.93 17.43 -8.05
CA GLN A 100 15.96 17.99 -8.91
C GLN A 100 16.94 18.77 -8.03
N LEU A 101 18.18 18.28 -7.97
CA LEU A 101 19.29 19.01 -7.37
C LEU A 101 19.81 20.00 -8.40
N THR A 102 19.92 21.27 -8.01
CA THR A 102 20.47 22.32 -8.87
C THR A 102 21.97 22.42 -8.63
N THR A 103 22.75 22.17 -9.67
CA THR A 103 24.21 22.32 -9.62
C THR A 103 24.58 23.81 -9.65
N GLN A 104 25.44 24.20 -8.71
CA GLN A 104 26.07 25.51 -8.61
C GLN A 104 27.58 25.38 -8.86
N HIS A 105 28.23 26.50 -9.17
CA HIS A 105 29.68 26.55 -9.29
C HIS A 105 30.28 27.86 -8.76
N GLN A 106 31.54 27.82 -8.34
CA GLN A 106 32.32 29.00 -7.92
C GLN A 106 33.63 29.12 -8.69
N PRO A 107 33.99 30.33 -9.20
CA PRO A 107 33.23 31.58 -9.12
C PRO A 107 31.99 31.60 -10.04
N PRO A 108 30.97 32.42 -9.76
CA PRO A 108 29.78 32.53 -10.61
C PRO A 108 30.10 33.17 -11.96
N GLY A 109 29.38 32.77 -13.02
CA GLY A 109 29.58 33.27 -14.40
C GLY A 109 30.50 32.38 -15.24
N ASP A 110 31.18 32.95 -16.23
CA ASP A 110 32.08 32.15 -17.07
C ASP A 110 33.34 31.73 -16.29
N GLY A 111 33.59 30.42 -16.25
CA GLY A 111 34.78 29.85 -15.64
C GLY A 111 36.03 30.15 -16.47
N LEU A 112 37.14 30.49 -15.79
CA LEU A 112 38.44 30.60 -16.43
C LEU A 112 39.06 29.20 -16.58
N THR A 113 39.52 28.88 -17.79
CA THR A 113 40.19 27.61 -18.06
C THR A 113 41.50 27.50 -17.28
N GLY A 114 41.69 26.39 -16.56
CA GLY A 114 42.94 26.11 -15.82
C GLY A 114 42.98 26.66 -14.38
N LEU A 115 41.89 27.24 -13.88
CA LEU A 115 41.72 27.57 -12.47
C LEU A 115 40.76 26.57 -11.79
N PRO A 116 40.94 26.25 -10.50
CA PRO A 116 40.01 25.39 -9.77
C PRO A 116 38.60 25.99 -9.74
N VAL A 117 37.61 25.15 -10.08
CA VAL A 117 36.19 25.45 -9.96
C VAL A 117 35.59 24.46 -8.96
N ILE A 118 34.82 24.97 -8.01
CA ILE A 118 34.07 24.14 -7.05
C ILE A 118 32.66 23.96 -7.58
N PHE A 119 32.19 22.72 -7.63
CA PHE A 119 30.79 22.38 -7.91
C PHE A 119 30.11 21.98 -6.61
N TYR A 120 28.93 22.52 -6.36
CA TYR A 120 28.16 22.21 -5.16
C TYR A 120 26.65 22.29 -5.42
N THR A 121 25.83 21.87 -4.46
CA THR A 121 24.39 22.08 -4.46
C THR A 121 23.95 22.62 -3.11
N ASP A 122 23.12 23.67 -3.12
CA ASP A 122 22.41 24.20 -1.96
C ASP A 122 20.94 23.73 -1.90
N SER A 123 20.54 22.87 -2.85
CA SER A 123 19.23 22.22 -2.84
C SER A 123 19.06 21.35 -1.59
N PRO A 124 17.86 21.29 -0.97
CA PRO A 124 17.63 20.48 0.21
C PRO A 124 18.02 19.02 0.00
N THR A 125 18.83 18.49 0.92
CA THR A 125 19.32 17.10 0.88
C THR A 125 18.38 16.12 1.60
N THR A 126 17.40 16.64 2.34
CA THR A 126 16.33 15.88 2.98
C THR A 126 14.97 16.36 2.48
N GLN A 127 14.10 15.42 2.16
CA GLN A 127 12.72 15.68 1.80
C GLN A 127 11.75 14.78 2.54
N THR A 128 10.58 15.33 2.86
CA THR A 128 9.53 14.61 3.57
C THR A 128 8.36 14.38 2.63
N PHE A 129 7.95 13.12 2.51
CA PHE A 129 6.78 12.71 1.74
C PHE A 129 5.75 12.09 2.67
N THR A 130 4.48 12.47 2.51
CA THR A 130 3.37 11.78 3.15
C THR A 130 2.65 10.97 2.08
N VAL A 131 2.64 9.65 2.24
CA VAL A 131 2.03 8.72 1.30
C VAL A 131 0.90 7.94 1.99
N ASP A 132 -0.19 7.74 1.26
CA ASP A 132 -1.25 6.81 1.66
C ASP A 132 -0.91 5.41 1.14
N ILE A 133 -0.70 4.47 2.06
CA ILE A 133 -0.51 3.06 1.75
C ILE A 133 -1.69 2.29 2.34
N ARG A 134 -2.66 1.90 1.52
CA ARG A 134 -3.84 1.11 1.93
C ARG A 134 -4.62 1.74 3.11
N GLY A 135 -4.69 3.07 3.15
CA GLY A 135 -5.35 3.84 4.22
C GLY A 135 -4.44 4.19 5.41
N PHE A 136 -3.16 3.81 5.37
CA PHE A 136 -2.16 4.23 6.36
C PHE A 136 -1.41 5.46 5.85
N GLN A 137 -1.44 6.54 6.64
CA GLN A 137 -0.62 7.72 6.38
C GLN A 137 0.80 7.46 6.87
N VAL A 138 1.73 7.31 5.93
CA VAL A 138 3.14 7.03 6.21
C VAL A 138 3.98 8.24 5.83
N THR A 139 4.78 8.72 6.77
CA THR A 139 5.77 9.77 6.53
C THR A 139 7.11 9.13 6.18
N ILE A 140 7.64 9.48 5.02
CA ILE A 140 8.94 9.02 4.52
C ILE A 140 9.88 10.22 4.48
N GLU A 141 10.97 10.13 5.25
CA GLU A 141 12.07 11.09 5.20
C GLU A 141 13.17 10.53 4.28
N ALA A 142 13.32 11.16 3.12
CA ALA A 142 14.28 10.80 2.09
C ALA A 142 15.50 11.72 2.19
N THR A 143 16.63 11.18 2.67
CA THR A 143 17.88 11.93 2.81
C THR A 143 18.93 11.41 1.83
N ALA A 144 19.51 12.32 1.04
CA ALA A 144 20.63 12.03 0.17
C ALA A 144 21.86 11.66 1.01
N GLN A 145 22.41 10.46 0.79
CA GLN A 145 23.61 9.98 1.48
C GLN A 145 24.88 10.07 0.62
N GLN A 146 24.71 10.14 -0.71
CA GLN A 146 25.81 10.16 -1.65
C GLN A 146 25.41 11.01 -2.87
N PHE A 147 26.34 11.83 -3.32
CA PHE A 147 26.25 12.66 -4.51
C PHE A 147 27.19 12.09 -5.57
N THR A 148 26.75 12.13 -6.82
CA THR A 148 27.58 11.78 -7.99
C THR A 148 27.64 12.99 -8.91
N TRP A 149 28.83 13.51 -9.11
CA TRP A 149 29.12 14.66 -9.96
C TRP A 149 29.60 14.18 -11.33
N HIS A 150 29.01 14.73 -12.38
CA HIS A 150 29.41 14.49 -13.76
C HIS A 150 30.05 15.77 -14.31
N THR A 151 31.38 15.85 -14.25
CA THR A 151 32.14 17.08 -14.57
C THR A 151 32.32 17.34 -16.07
N GLY A 152 32.00 16.36 -16.92
CA GLY A 152 32.06 16.50 -18.39
C GLY A 152 33.47 16.48 -18.98
N ASP A 153 34.51 16.34 -18.14
CA ASP A 153 35.91 16.19 -18.54
C ASP A 153 36.39 14.73 -18.43
N THR A 154 37.67 14.49 -18.74
CA THR A 154 38.27 13.15 -18.72
C THR A 154 38.39 12.55 -17.31
N THR A 155 38.17 13.35 -16.27
CA THR A 155 38.19 12.92 -14.86
C THR A 155 36.99 12.06 -14.50
N GLY A 156 35.89 12.17 -15.26
CA GLY A 156 34.74 11.27 -15.17
C GLY A 156 33.77 11.62 -14.05
N GLN A 157 33.37 10.61 -13.26
CA GLN A 157 32.42 10.78 -12.16
C GLN A 157 33.15 10.91 -10.83
N ILE A 158 32.73 11.88 -10.02
CA ILE A 158 33.24 12.07 -8.65
C ILE A 158 32.10 11.79 -7.69
N THR A 159 32.34 10.96 -6.68
CA THR A 159 31.36 10.70 -5.62
C THR A 159 31.75 11.39 -4.32
N SER A 160 30.78 11.98 -3.63
CA SER A 160 30.96 12.62 -2.32
C SER A 160 29.80 12.28 -1.39
N THR A 161 30.02 12.33 -0.08
CA THR A 161 28.94 12.30 0.93
C THR A 161 28.50 13.70 1.35
N ASP A 162 29.22 14.73 0.91
CA ASP A 162 28.92 16.15 1.12
C ASP A 162 28.48 16.79 -0.22
N PRO A 163 27.52 17.73 -0.21
CA PRO A 163 27.02 18.37 -1.41
C PRO A 163 27.99 19.34 -2.11
N GLY A 164 29.24 19.51 -1.65
CA GLY A 164 30.31 20.18 -2.39
C GLY A 164 31.11 21.18 -1.58
#